data_AF-A0A3N0V7A1-F1
#
_entry.id   AF-A0A3N0V7A1-F1
#
_cell.length_a   1.000
_cell.length_b   1.000
_cell.length_c   1.000
_cell.angle_alpha   90.00
_cell.angle_beta   90.00
_cell.angle_gamma   90.00
#
_symmetry.space_group_name_H-M   'P 1'
#
loop_
_entity.id
_entity.type
_entity.pdbx_description
1 polymer ?
#
loop_
_entity_poly.entity_id
_entity_poly.type
_entity_poly.pdbx_seq_one_letter_code
_entity_poly.pdbx_strand_id
1 'polypeptide(L)'
;MTYAQRLSLLHATCLAEAGGNASADLNDYDPLEAANYLACYLTFTAIRQAGRSPADERRDHFDMLSVYQTYAMLIYAYLALPLGNEGITPDVEGAPVVIAKTLFAGLSDEEWVEIIDAGSRKFDLIAEAEQEHWVDYRQDLDKLTVAFVVAGTDENAPFERSELMPVFGSQLSALCEAFVLD
;
A
#
# COMPACT_ATOMS: atom_id res chain seq x y z
N MET A 1 3.25 -16.69 -16.12
CA MET A 1 3.79 -16.08 -14.89
C MET A 1 2.75 -16.25 -13.80
N THR A 2 3.13 -16.78 -12.64
CA THR A 2 2.23 -16.85 -11.46
C THR A 2 2.02 -15.45 -10.88
N TYR A 3 1.03 -15.27 -10.03
CA TYR A 3 0.80 -14.00 -9.34
C TYR A 3 1.97 -13.66 -8.41
N ALA A 4 2.54 -14.64 -7.68
CA ALA A 4 3.75 -14.44 -6.89
C ALA A 4 4.91 -13.89 -7.74
N GLN A 5 5.16 -14.48 -8.92
CA GLN A 5 6.19 -14.01 -9.85
C GLN A 5 5.91 -12.59 -10.37
N ARG A 6 4.62 -12.23 -10.56
CA ARG A 6 4.23 -10.87 -10.95
C ARG A 6 4.60 -9.87 -9.85
N LEU A 7 4.33 -10.17 -8.58
CA LEU A 7 4.72 -9.31 -7.47
C LEU A 7 6.24 -9.17 -7.36
N SER A 8 6.99 -10.27 -7.47
CA SER A 8 8.47 -10.23 -7.46
C SER A 8 9.03 -9.35 -8.59
N LEU A 9 8.48 -9.47 -9.80
CA LEU A 9 8.87 -8.62 -10.94
C LEU A 9 8.51 -7.15 -10.70
N LEU A 10 7.33 -6.88 -10.18
CA LEU A 10 6.89 -5.51 -9.85
C LEU A 10 7.79 -4.89 -8.77
N HIS A 11 8.15 -5.65 -7.73
CA HIS A 11 9.08 -5.21 -6.70
C HIS A 11 10.44 -4.87 -7.32
N ALA A 12 11.03 -5.78 -8.09
CA ALA A 12 12.32 -5.55 -8.75
C ALA A 12 12.32 -4.27 -9.61
N THR A 13 11.28 -4.08 -10.41
CA THR A 13 11.15 -2.90 -11.31
C THR A 13 10.93 -1.60 -10.52
N CYS A 14 10.04 -1.59 -9.53
CA CYS A 14 9.81 -0.42 -8.69
C CYS A 14 11.06 -0.07 -7.84
N LEU A 15 11.80 -1.07 -7.37
CA LEU A 15 13.06 -0.89 -6.66
C LEU A 15 14.14 -0.27 -7.55
N ALA A 16 14.28 -0.76 -8.78
CA ALA A 16 15.21 -0.19 -9.76
C ALA A 16 14.86 1.26 -10.10
N GLU A 17 13.57 1.57 -10.26
CA GLU A 17 13.08 2.95 -10.49
C GLU A 17 13.36 3.88 -9.31
N ALA A 18 13.31 3.35 -8.09
CA ALA A 18 13.68 4.09 -6.88
C ALA A 18 15.21 4.26 -6.70
N GLY A 19 16.02 3.74 -7.65
CA GLY A 19 17.48 3.78 -7.59
C GLY A 19 18.11 2.72 -6.68
N GLY A 20 17.35 1.70 -6.28
CA GLY A 20 17.83 0.54 -5.53
C GLY A 20 18.57 -0.48 -6.41
N ASN A 21 19.32 -1.38 -5.76
CA ASN A 21 20.01 -2.46 -6.45
C ASN A 21 19.04 -3.65 -6.64
N ALA A 22 18.40 -3.72 -7.80
CA ALA A 22 17.50 -4.81 -8.14
C ALA A 22 18.24 -6.02 -8.72
N SER A 23 17.95 -7.21 -8.21
CA SER A 23 18.37 -8.48 -8.82
C SER A 23 17.57 -8.76 -10.09
N ALA A 24 18.21 -9.44 -11.04
CA ALA A 24 17.56 -9.96 -12.24
C ALA A 24 16.89 -11.33 -12.01
N ASP A 25 17.20 -12.00 -10.89
CA ASP A 25 16.57 -13.27 -10.53
C ASP A 25 15.32 -13.02 -9.67
N LEU A 26 14.15 -13.41 -10.17
CA LEU A 26 12.88 -13.24 -9.46
C LEU A 26 12.81 -14.08 -8.18
N ASN A 27 13.63 -15.11 -8.03
CA ASN A 27 13.68 -15.93 -6.82
C ASN A 27 14.34 -15.22 -5.64
N ASP A 28 15.06 -14.12 -5.88
CA ASP A 28 15.65 -13.30 -4.83
C ASP A 28 14.60 -12.42 -4.10
N TYR A 29 13.35 -12.46 -4.55
CA TYR A 29 12.26 -11.65 -4.02
C TYR A 29 11.17 -12.54 -3.44
N ASP A 30 11.06 -12.55 -2.12
CA ASP A 30 9.94 -13.19 -1.43
C ASP A 30 8.62 -12.48 -1.81
N PRO A 31 7.55 -13.21 -2.17
CA PRO A 31 6.29 -12.59 -2.59
C PRO A 31 5.58 -11.75 -1.50
N LEU A 32 5.72 -12.10 -0.22
CA LEU A 32 5.14 -11.33 0.88
C LEU A 32 5.98 -10.08 1.16
N GLU A 33 7.30 -10.18 1.10
CA GLU A 33 8.18 -9.00 1.14
C GLU A 33 7.91 -8.06 -0.05
N ALA A 34 7.67 -8.62 -1.24
CA ALA A 34 7.24 -7.85 -2.41
C ALA A 34 5.91 -7.14 -2.17
N ALA A 35 4.91 -7.80 -1.58
CA ALA A 35 3.64 -7.16 -1.23
C ALA A 35 3.83 -6.01 -0.21
N ASN A 36 4.65 -6.20 0.82
CA ASN A 36 4.99 -5.15 1.80
C ASN A 36 5.67 -3.95 1.13
N TYR A 37 6.70 -4.22 0.30
CA TYR A 37 7.42 -3.19 -0.43
C TYR A 37 6.49 -2.39 -1.34
N LEU A 38 5.66 -3.08 -2.14
CA LEU A 38 4.76 -2.45 -3.09
C LEU A 38 3.67 -1.64 -2.40
N ALA A 39 3.13 -2.12 -1.27
CA ALA A 39 2.20 -1.36 -0.46
C ALA A 39 2.81 -0.04 0.04
N CYS A 40 4.06 -0.09 0.52
CA CYS A 40 4.79 1.10 0.95
C CYS A 40 5.11 2.02 -0.23
N TYR A 41 5.57 1.48 -1.36
CA TYR A 41 5.90 2.23 -2.57
C TYR A 41 4.68 2.98 -3.11
N LEU A 42 3.54 2.30 -3.24
CA LEU A 42 2.30 2.89 -3.73
C LEU A 42 1.77 3.95 -2.77
N THR A 43 1.82 3.69 -1.46
CA THR A 43 1.39 4.66 -0.43
C THR A 43 2.27 5.90 -0.45
N PHE A 44 3.60 5.74 -0.47
CA PHE A 44 4.53 6.87 -0.55
C PHE A 44 4.32 7.68 -1.84
N THR A 45 4.09 7.00 -2.96
CA THR A 45 3.80 7.68 -4.23
C THR A 45 2.47 8.40 -4.17
N ALA A 46 1.43 7.81 -3.60
CA ALA A 46 0.12 8.43 -3.41
C ALA A 46 0.21 9.69 -2.54
N ILE A 47 0.96 9.65 -1.42
CA ILE A 47 1.20 10.80 -0.54
C ILE A 47 1.82 11.95 -1.33
N ARG A 48 2.83 11.67 -2.16
CA ARG A 48 3.48 12.66 -3.01
C ARG A 48 2.54 13.24 -4.07
N GLN A 49 1.73 12.39 -4.72
CA GLN A 49 0.75 12.82 -5.71
C GLN A 49 -0.36 13.68 -5.09
N ALA A 50 -0.72 13.40 -3.84
CA ALA A 50 -1.65 14.21 -3.05
C ALA A 50 -1.05 15.54 -2.53
N GLY A 51 0.25 15.79 -2.78
CA GLY A 51 0.94 17.00 -2.30
C GLY A 51 1.12 17.03 -0.77
N ARG A 52 1.10 15.86 -0.11
CA ARG A 52 1.20 15.71 1.34
C ARG A 52 2.62 15.33 1.77
N SER A 53 2.92 15.50 3.05
CA SER A 53 4.26 15.29 3.63
C SER A 53 4.16 14.64 5.01
N PRO A 54 4.60 13.38 5.19
CA PRO A 54 4.53 12.70 6.50
C PRO A 54 5.34 13.42 7.58
N ALA A 55 6.42 14.11 7.20
CA ALA A 55 7.23 14.89 8.14
C ALA A 55 6.51 16.14 8.64
N ASP A 56 5.68 16.76 7.80
CA ASP A 56 4.85 17.90 8.20
C ASP A 56 3.65 17.42 9.03
N GLU A 57 2.98 16.35 8.59
CA GLU A 57 1.86 15.75 9.34
C GLU A 57 2.29 15.25 10.72
N ARG A 58 3.49 14.66 10.87
CA ARG A 58 4.02 14.27 12.18
C ARG A 58 4.02 15.45 13.17
N ARG A 59 4.28 16.67 12.69
CA ARG A 59 4.35 17.88 13.52
C ARG A 59 2.98 18.49 13.77
N ASP A 60 2.14 18.53 12.74
CA ASP A 60 0.92 19.34 12.74
C ASP A 60 -0.37 18.51 12.89
N HIS A 61 -0.41 17.26 12.38
CA HIS A 61 -1.56 16.35 12.42
C HIS A 61 -1.13 14.88 12.53
N PHE A 62 -0.55 14.48 13.67
CA PHE A 62 0.05 13.15 13.85
C PHE A 62 -0.88 11.98 13.51
N ASP A 63 -2.19 12.10 13.77
CA ASP A 63 -3.18 11.06 13.45
C ASP A 63 -3.24 10.72 11.95
N MET A 64 -2.87 11.64 11.05
CA MET A 64 -2.83 11.35 9.60
C MET A 64 -1.80 10.28 9.25
N LEU A 65 -0.76 10.08 10.06
CA LEU A 65 0.16 8.96 9.85
C LEU A 65 -0.56 7.61 10.01
N SER A 66 -1.55 7.53 10.90
CA SER A 66 -2.38 6.33 11.03
C SER A 66 -3.30 6.11 9.83
N VAL A 67 -3.76 7.18 9.16
CA VAL A 67 -4.55 7.07 7.91
C VAL A 67 -3.68 6.56 6.75
N TYR A 68 -2.44 7.04 6.65
CA TYR A 68 -1.45 6.53 5.71
C TYR A 68 -1.13 5.04 5.97
N GLN A 69 -1.01 4.66 7.25
CA GLN A 69 -0.86 3.27 7.67
C GLN A 69 -2.06 2.42 7.22
N THR A 70 -3.30 2.88 7.46
CA THR A 70 -4.53 2.22 7.00
C THR A 70 -4.55 2.03 5.49
N TYR A 71 -4.20 3.07 4.74
CA TYR A 71 -4.14 3.02 3.28
C TYR A 71 -3.17 1.95 2.78
N ALA A 72 -1.97 1.91 3.37
CA ALA A 72 -0.97 0.92 3.04
C ALA A 72 -1.42 -0.51 3.38
N MET A 73 -2.11 -0.70 4.51
CA MET A 73 -2.66 -2.02 4.88
C MET A 73 -3.78 -2.49 3.95
N LEU A 74 -4.62 -1.58 3.45
CA LEU A 74 -5.61 -1.90 2.41
C LEU A 74 -4.92 -2.38 1.14
N ILE A 75 -3.91 -1.64 0.65
CA ILE A 75 -3.13 -2.04 -0.53
C ILE A 75 -2.44 -3.38 -0.29
N TYR A 76 -1.81 -3.57 0.87
CA TYR A 76 -1.18 -4.83 1.24
C TYR A 76 -2.19 -5.99 1.18
N ALA A 77 -3.39 -5.83 1.73
CA ALA A 77 -4.42 -6.85 1.66
C ALA A 77 -4.77 -7.23 0.20
N TYR A 78 -4.96 -6.25 -0.68
CA TYR A 78 -5.25 -6.50 -2.10
C TYR A 78 -4.08 -7.13 -2.86
N LEU A 79 -2.84 -6.88 -2.43
CA LEU A 79 -1.66 -7.53 -3.00
C LEU A 79 -1.42 -8.93 -2.42
N ALA A 80 -1.67 -9.15 -1.13
CA ALA A 80 -1.28 -10.38 -0.44
C ALA A 80 -2.36 -11.46 -0.51
N LEU A 81 -3.65 -11.12 -0.38
CA LEU A 81 -4.74 -12.10 -0.37
C LEU A 81 -4.76 -13.01 -1.61
N PRO A 82 -4.50 -12.54 -2.84
CA PRO A 82 -4.49 -13.42 -4.02
C PRO A 82 -3.39 -14.50 -3.99
N LEU A 83 -2.31 -14.30 -3.21
CA LEU A 83 -1.25 -15.30 -3.01
C LEU A 83 -1.76 -16.57 -2.32
N GLY A 84 -2.89 -16.49 -1.59
CA GLY A 84 -3.54 -17.66 -1.01
C GLY A 84 -3.96 -18.71 -2.05
N ASN A 85 -4.28 -18.28 -3.29
CA ASN A 85 -4.57 -19.18 -4.40
C ASN A 85 -3.34 -19.98 -4.85
N GLU A 86 -2.15 -19.54 -4.47
CA GLU A 86 -0.85 -20.19 -4.75
C GLU A 86 -0.29 -20.90 -3.50
N GLY A 87 -1.08 -20.99 -2.43
CA GLY A 87 -0.68 -21.66 -1.18
C GLY A 87 0.23 -20.84 -0.27
N ILE A 88 0.40 -19.54 -0.54
CA ILE A 88 1.17 -18.62 0.29
C ILE A 88 0.21 -17.88 1.21
N THR A 89 0.40 -18.00 2.52
CA THR A 89 -0.48 -17.38 3.52
C THR A 89 -0.03 -15.94 3.79
N PRO A 90 -0.92 -14.93 3.64
CA PRO A 90 -0.60 -13.54 3.97
C PRO A 90 -0.20 -13.38 5.44
N ASP A 91 0.79 -12.51 5.69
CA ASP A 91 1.20 -12.15 7.04
C ASP A 91 0.39 -10.95 7.54
N VAL A 92 -0.74 -11.23 8.17
CA VAL A 92 -1.65 -10.18 8.68
C VAL A 92 -1.19 -9.59 10.01
N GLU A 93 -0.29 -10.27 10.75
CA GLU A 93 0.17 -9.83 12.07
C GLU A 93 1.47 -9.01 11.97
N GLY A 94 2.42 -9.45 11.13
CA GLY A 94 3.70 -8.79 10.96
C GLY A 94 3.68 -7.64 9.95
N ALA A 95 2.86 -7.72 8.90
CA ALA A 95 2.82 -6.69 7.87
C ALA A 95 2.53 -5.27 8.38
N PRO A 96 1.59 -5.03 9.31
CA PRO A 96 1.37 -3.69 9.87
C PRO A 96 2.65 -3.07 10.45
N VAL A 97 3.46 -3.87 11.16
CA VAL A 97 4.73 -3.42 11.77
C VAL A 97 5.77 -3.12 10.71
N VAL A 98 5.91 -4.00 9.70
CA VAL A 98 6.84 -3.81 8.59
C VAL A 98 6.49 -2.53 7.83
N ILE A 99 5.23 -2.37 7.45
CA ILE A 99 4.72 -1.21 6.71
C ILE A 99 4.97 0.09 7.47
N ALA A 100 4.62 0.13 8.76
CA ALA A 100 4.79 1.34 9.58
C ALA A 100 6.27 1.76 9.68
N LYS A 101 7.16 0.79 9.92
CA LYS A 101 8.61 1.06 10.03
C LYS A 101 9.23 1.47 8.70
N THR A 102 8.72 0.95 7.58
CA THR A 102 9.18 1.33 6.24
C THR A 102 8.69 2.73 5.85
N LEU A 103 7.42 3.06 6.11
CA LEU A 103 6.84 4.36 5.74
C LEU A 103 7.31 5.51 6.63
N PHE A 104 7.48 5.26 7.93
CA PHE A 104 7.73 6.30 8.92
C PHE A 104 9.06 6.08 9.64
N ALA A 105 10.14 6.07 8.86
CA ALA A 105 11.48 5.99 9.41
C ALA A 105 11.78 7.19 10.35
N GLY A 106 12.31 6.90 11.54
CA GLY A 106 12.71 7.92 12.52
C GLY A 106 11.61 8.34 13.51
N LEU A 107 10.49 7.65 13.56
CA LEU A 107 9.59 7.70 14.73
C LEU A 107 10.20 6.93 15.91
N SER A 108 9.75 7.25 17.13
CA SER A 108 10.02 6.42 18.31
C SER A 108 9.17 5.15 18.31
N ASP A 109 9.51 4.21 19.20
CA ASP A 109 8.72 2.99 19.37
C ASP A 109 7.28 3.30 19.83
N GLU A 110 7.09 4.29 20.71
CA GLU A 110 5.76 4.71 21.16
C GLU A 110 4.93 5.30 20.02
N GLU A 111 5.53 6.17 19.20
CA GLU A 111 4.87 6.74 18.02
C GLU A 111 4.49 5.64 17.02
N TRP A 112 5.34 4.64 16.80
CA TRP A 112 5.01 3.49 15.94
C TRP A 112 3.84 2.68 16.48
N VAL A 113 3.82 2.38 17.78
CA VAL A 113 2.70 1.65 18.39
C VAL A 113 1.40 2.41 18.21
N GLU A 114 1.40 3.72 18.45
CA GLU A 114 0.19 4.55 18.32
C GLU A 114 -0.37 4.54 16.90
N ILE A 115 0.47 4.74 15.88
CA ILE A 115 0.01 4.76 14.48
C ILE A 115 -0.41 3.38 13.99
N ILE A 116 0.25 2.31 14.45
CA ILE A 116 -0.11 0.94 14.08
C ILE A 116 -1.48 0.62 14.67
N ASP A 117 -1.68 0.86 15.97
CA ASP A 117 -2.94 0.58 16.64
C ASP A 117 -4.09 1.41 16.08
N ALA A 118 -3.88 2.71 15.86
CA ALA A 118 -4.88 3.59 15.28
C ALA A 118 -5.17 3.23 13.81
N GLY A 119 -4.14 2.90 13.03
CA GLY A 119 -4.27 2.52 11.63
C GLY A 119 -5.01 1.20 11.47
N SER A 120 -4.75 0.22 12.36
CA SER A 120 -5.43 -1.08 12.35
C SER A 120 -6.91 -0.93 12.69
N ARG A 121 -7.25 -0.11 13.71
CA ARG A 121 -8.66 0.20 14.00
C ARG A 121 -9.38 0.83 12.81
N LYS A 122 -8.75 1.79 12.15
CA LYS A 122 -9.31 2.44 10.94
C LYS A 122 -9.45 1.43 9.78
N PHE A 123 -8.50 0.52 9.62
CA PHE A 123 -8.60 -0.56 8.64
C PHE A 123 -9.79 -1.47 8.92
N ASP A 124 -9.97 -1.92 10.17
CA ASP A 124 -11.11 -2.77 10.56
C ASP A 124 -12.44 -2.06 10.31
N LEU A 125 -12.54 -0.78 10.69
CA LEU A 125 -13.72 0.06 10.43
C LEU A 125 -14.07 0.09 8.93
N ILE A 126 -13.08 0.27 8.06
CA ILE A 126 -13.30 0.28 6.61
C ILE A 126 -13.61 -1.12 6.10
N ALA A 127 -12.93 -2.15 6.58
CA ALA A 127 -13.10 -3.53 6.10
C ALA A 127 -14.50 -4.08 6.43
N GLU A 128 -15.02 -3.76 7.61
CA GLU A 128 -16.32 -4.20 8.12
C GLU A 128 -17.47 -3.27 7.71
N ALA A 129 -17.18 -2.09 7.16
CA ALA A 129 -18.19 -1.14 6.74
C ALA A 129 -19.09 -1.67 5.62
N GLU A 130 -20.39 -1.72 5.90
CA GLU A 130 -21.46 -2.04 4.95
C GLU A 130 -22.01 -0.81 4.22
N GLN A 131 -21.62 0.40 4.63
CA GLN A 131 -22.08 1.61 3.95
C GLN A 131 -21.56 1.66 2.51
N GLU A 132 -22.43 2.02 1.57
CA GLU A 132 -22.18 1.97 0.12
C GLU A 132 -20.86 2.66 -0.27
N HIS A 133 -20.59 3.86 0.25
CA HIS A 133 -19.36 4.59 -0.06
C HIS A 133 -18.07 3.85 0.36
N TRP A 134 -18.08 3.12 1.48
CA TRP A 134 -16.92 2.32 1.90
C TRP A 134 -16.79 1.04 1.07
N VAL A 135 -17.91 0.43 0.70
CA VAL A 135 -17.93 -0.73 -0.21
C VAL A 135 -17.34 -0.33 -1.57
N ASP A 136 -17.79 0.79 -2.13
CA ASP A 136 -17.32 1.31 -3.42
C ASP A 136 -15.84 1.69 -3.35
N TYR A 137 -15.43 2.41 -2.29
CA TYR A 137 -14.03 2.76 -2.06
C TYR A 137 -13.11 1.53 -2.05
N ARG A 138 -13.49 0.48 -1.31
CA ARG A 138 -12.74 -0.79 -1.27
C ARG A 138 -12.65 -1.45 -2.65
N GLN A 139 -13.77 -1.50 -3.39
CA GLN A 139 -13.79 -2.09 -4.73
C GLN A 139 -12.93 -1.31 -5.72
N ASP A 140 -12.94 0.02 -5.64
CA ASP A 140 -12.17 0.86 -6.55
C ASP A 140 -10.67 0.79 -6.24
N LEU A 141 -10.29 0.77 -4.96
CA LEU A 141 -8.91 0.58 -4.55
C LEU A 141 -8.36 -0.81 -4.90
N ASP A 142 -9.18 -1.87 -4.77
CA ASP A 142 -8.84 -3.22 -5.21
C ASP A 142 -8.58 -3.26 -6.73
N LYS A 143 -9.55 -2.78 -7.54
CA LYS A 143 -9.41 -2.73 -9.00
C LYS A 143 -8.19 -1.93 -9.42
N LEU A 144 -7.92 -0.80 -8.75
CA LEU A 144 -6.75 0.03 -9.02
C LEU A 144 -5.44 -0.71 -8.70
N THR A 145 -5.40 -1.44 -7.59
CA THR A 145 -4.25 -2.26 -7.19
C THR A 145 -4.00 -3.40 -8.19
N VAL A 146 -5.06 -4.09 -8.62
CA VAL A 146 -4.97 -5.12 -9.66
C VAL A 146 -4.51 -4.52 -10.99
N ALA A 147 -5.07 -3.39 -11.40
CA ALA A 147 -4.67 -2.69 -12.62
C ALA A 147 -3.18 -2.31 -12.60
N PHE A 148 -2.65 -1.90 -11.44
CA PHE A 148 -1.22 -1.61 -11.28
C PHE A 148 -0.34 -2.85 -11.46
N VAL A 149 -0.72 -3.99 -10.88
CA VAL A 149 -0.01 -5.26 -11.06
C VAL A 149 -0.02 -5.67 -12.54
N VAL A 150 -1.17 -5.59 -13.21
CA VAL A 150 -1.30 -5.91 -14.63
C VAL A 150 -0.45 -4.95 -15.48
N ALA A 151 -0.56 -3.64 -15.27
CA ALA A 151 0.18 -2.62 -16.01
C ALA A 151 1.72 -2.76 -15.88
N GLY A 152 2.21 -3.28 -14.75
CA GLY A 152 3.65 -3.50 -14.57
C GLY A 152 4.17 -4.87 -14.98
N THR A 153 3.30 -5.82 -15.36
CA THR A 153 3.72 -7.20 -15.69
C THR A 153 3.13 -7.76 -16.97
N ASP A 154 2.23 -7.05 -17.63
CA ASP A 154 1.64 -7.43 -18.91
C ASP A 154 1.90 -6.34 -19.95
N GLU A 155 2.62 -6.68 -21.01
CA GLU A 155 2.93 -5.76 -22.13
C GLU A 155 1.68 -5.34 -22.92
N ASN A 156 0.57 -6.07 -22.79
CA ASN A 156 -0.70 -5.77 -23.45
C ASN A 156 -1.69 -5.07 -22.51
N ALA A 157 -1.23 -4.61 -21.34
CA ALA A 157 -2.08 -3.89 -20.41
C ALA A 157 -2.68 -2.63 -21.06
N PRO A 158 -3.95 -2.30 -20.77
CA PRO A 158 -4.62 -1.14 -21.37
C PRO A 158 -4.12 0.21 -20.84
N PHE A 159 -3.33 0.21 -19.76
CA PHE A 159 -2.79 1.40 -19.10
C PHE A 159 -1.33 1.17 -18.72
N GLU A 160 -0.54 2.24 -18.69
CA GLU A 160 0.78 2.25 -18.07
C GLU A 160 0.68 2.49 -16.55
N ARG A 161 1.68 2.01 -15.79
CA ARG A 161 1.74 2.26 -14.34
C ARG A 161 1.73 3.75 -13.99
N SER A 162 2.40 4.57 -14.80
CA SER A 162 2.50 6.02 -14.63
C SER A 162 1.13 6.71 -14.66
N GLU A 163 0.20 6.20 -15.46
CA GLU A 163 -1.18 6.72 -15.61
C GLU A 163 -2.05 6.42 -14.38
N LEU A 164 -1.71 5.36 -13.63
CA LEU A 164 -2.46 4.95 -12.43
C LEU A 164 -2.03 5.71 -11.17
N MET A 165 -0.81 6.24 -11.12
CA MET A 165 -0.26 6.91 -9.92
C MET A 165 -1.10 8.10 -9.44
N PRO A 166 -1.60 9.01 -10.32
CA PRO A 166 -2.48 10.08 -9.87
C PRO A 166 -3.81 9.59 -9.27
N VAL A 167 -4.30 8.43 -9.71
CA VAL A 167 -5.53 7.82 -9.19
C VAL A 167 -5.29 7.32 -7.76
N PHE A 168 -4.14 6.70 -7.48
CA PHE A 168 -3.77 6.35 -6.10
C PHE A 168 -3.68 7.59 -5.21
N GLY A 169 -3.11 8.70 -5.70
CA GLY A 169 -3.10 9.97 -4.97
C GLY A 169 -4.50 10.48 -4.65
N SER A 170 -5.44 10.35 -5.60
CA SER A 170 -6.84 10.74 -5.41
C SER A 170 -7.56 9.87 -4.39
N GLN A 171 -7.35 8.55 -4.44
CA GLN A 171 -7.92 7.61 -3.46
C GLN A 171 -7.40 7.88 -2.04
N LEU A 172 -6.10 8.14 -1.91
CA LEU A 172 -5.52 8.52 -0.62
C LEU A 172 -6.12 9.84 -0.10
N SER A 173 -6.26 10.86 -0.94
CA SER A 173 -6.87 12.13 -0.53
C SER A 173 -8.30 11.96 -0.03
N ALA A 174 -9.11 11.15 -0.73
CA ALA A 174 -10.47 10.85 -0.30
C ALA A 174 -10.49 10.15 1.08
N LEU A 175 -9.56 9.22 1.31
CA LEU A 175 -9.43 8.56 2.61
C LEU A 175 -9.03 9.54 3.71
N CYS A 176 -8.04 10.40 3.45
CA CYS A 176 -7.64 11.43 4.40
C CYS A 176 -8.79 12.37 4.74
N GLU A 177 -9.56 12.83 3.75
CA GLU A 177 -10.72 13.69 3.98
C GLU A 177 -11.79 13.03 4.86
N ALA A 178 -12.01 11.72 4.70
CA ALA A 178 -12.95 10.96 5.52
C ALA A 178 -12.55 10.91 7.01
N PHE A 179 -11.25 10.91 7.32
CA PHE A 179 -10.72 10.82 8.69
C PHE A 179 -10.22 12.16 9.26
N VAL A 180 -10.23 13.24 8.49
CA VAL A 180 -9.97 14.61 8.99
C VAL A 180 -11.19 15.19 9.72
N LEU A 181 -12.38 14.63 9.48
CA LEU A 181 -13.66 15.15 10.01
C LEU A 181 -14.11 14.54 11.35
N ASP A 182 -13.33 13.62 11.93
CA ASP A 182 -13.60 13.00 13.24
C ASP A 182 -12.84 13.67 14.40
#